data_AF-A0A9E4A1Y4-F1
#
_entry.id   AF-A0A9E4A1Y4-F1
#
_cell.length_a   1.000
_cell.length_b   1.000
_cell.length_c   1.000
_cell.angle_alpha   90.00
_cell.angle_beta   90.00
_cell.angle_gamma   90.00
#
_symmetry.space_group_name_H-M   'P 1'
#
loop_
_entity.id
_entity.type
_entity.pdbx_description
1 polymer ?
#
loop_
_entity_poly.entity_id
_entity_poly.type
_entity_poly.pdbx_seq_one_letter_code
_entity_poly.pdbx_strand_id
1 'polypeptide(L)'
;MEALKRVIGVVLILIAAIVAIHAVIEPLYHTSSDAQPYSSAWDWINWLSVISIILGLIFSYIRMSRAGESASGQEFVAANVLFYGFLFSAILFFWNWFGISGAGQDFTAVSADVRSLVWILFDALHPLLNGALGAHLLRSSASE
;
A
#
# COMPACT_ATOMS: atom_id res chain seq x y z
N MET A 1 -4.41 23.48 -4.42
CA MET A 1 -4.43 22.20 -3.68
C MET A 1 -5.11 21.11 -4.50
N GLU A 2 -6.20 21.43 -5.23
CA GLU A 2 -6.98 20.45 -6.00
C GLU A 2 -6.21 19.71 -7.10
N ALA A 3 -5.42 20.42 -7.90
CA ALA A 3 -4.58 19.78 -8.93
C ALA A 3 -3.62 18.73 -8.32
N LEU A 4 -3.05 19.02 -7.15
CA LEU A 4 -2.18 18.09 -6.45
C LEU A 4 -2.96 16.86 -5.96
N LYS A 5 -4.09 17.04 -5.27
CA LYS A 5 -4.95 15.92 -4.83
C LYS A 5 -5.32 15.02 -6.01
N ARG A 6 -5.66 15.63 -7.17
CA ARG A 6 -6.03 14.90 -8.38
C ARG A 6 -4.87 14.07 -8.93
N VAL A 7 -3.69 14.67 -9.06
CA VAL A 7 -2.47 13.96 -9.52
C VAL A 7 -2.15 12.80 -8.59
N ILE A 8 -2.12 13.04 -7.28
CA ILE A 8 -1.86 11.99 -6.29
C ILE A 8 -2.93 10.90 -6.36
N GLY A 9 -4.20 11.26 -6.51
CA GLY A 9 -5.29 10.30 -6.66
C GLY A 9 -5.11 9.38 -7.87
N VAL A 10 -4.73 9.93 -9.02
CA VAL A 10 -4.40 9.13 -10.22
C VAL A 10 -3.19 8.22 -9.95
N VAL A 11 -2.11 8.75 -9.37
CA VAL A 11 -0.90 7.97 -9.09
C VAL A 11 -1.21 6.78 -8.18
N LEU A 12 -1.97 6.98 -7.10
CA LEU A 12 -2.36 5.90 -6.20
C LEU A 12 -3.19 4.82 -6.92
N ILE A 13 -4.15 5.22 -7.76
CA ILE A 13 -4.95 4.25 -8.54
C ILE A 13 -4.10 3.47 -9.54
N LEU A 14 -3.14 4.13 -10.21
CA LEU A 14 -2.23 3.44 -11.13
C LEU A 14 -1.36 2.42 -10.41
N ILE A 15 -0.81 2.78 -9.24
CA ILE A 15 -0.01 1.84 -8.43
C ILE A 15 -0.90 0.70 -7.92
N ALA A 16 -2.13 0.97 -7.49
CA ALA A 16 -3.10 -0.06 -7.12
C ALA A 16 -3.33 -1.05 -8.27
N ALA A 17 -3.53 -0.57 -9.49
CA ALA A 17 -3.73 -1.41 -10.65
C ALA A 17 -2.48 -2.25 -10.97
N ILE A 18 -1.29 -1.68 -10.92
CA ILE A 18 -0.03 -2.39 -11.15
C ILE A 18 0.14 -3.53 -10.14
N VAL A 19 -0.01 -3.25 -8.84
CA VAL A 19 0.14 -4.25 -7.77
C VAL A 19 -0.94 -5.33 -7.87
N ALA A 20 -2.19 -4.96 -8.13
CA ALA A 20 -3.28 -5.93 -8.28
C ALA A 20 -3.09 -6.84 -9.51
N ILE A 21 -2.68 -6.29 -10.64
CA ILE A 21 -2.38 -7.07 -11.86
C ILE A 21 -1.21 -8.01 -11.57
N HIS A 22 -0.15 -7.50 -10.95
CA HIS A 22 1.02 -8.30 -10.59
C HIS A 22 0.64 -9.48 -9.68
N ALA A 23 -0.13 -9.22 -8.60
CA ALA A 23 -0.57 -10.26 -7.67
C ALA A 23 -1.35 -11.40 -8.35
N VAL A 24 -2.13 -11.09 -9.40
CA VAL A 24 -2.89 -12.09 -10.16
C VAL A 24 -2.02 -12.83 -11.18
N ILE A 25 -1.08 -12.14 -11.83
CA ILE A 25 -0.31 -12.69 -12.94
C ILE A 25 0.98 -13.38 -12.46
N GLU A 26 1.58 -12.96 -11.35
CA GLU A 26 2.84 -13.53 -10.82
C GLU A 26 2.85 -15.07 -10.75
N PRO A 27 1.80 -15.75 -10.25
CA PRO A 27 1.76 -17.21 -10.21
C PRO A 27 1.83 -17.89 -11.58
N LEU A 28 1.55 -17.18 -12.68
CA LEU A 28 1.56 -17.72 -14.04
C LEU A 28 2.96 -17.80 -14.66
N TYR A 29 3.91 -16.99 -14.17
CA TYR A 29 5.26 -16.89 -14.75
C TYR A 29 6.40 -16.96 -13.74
N HIS A 30 6.11 -16.91 -12.45
CA HIS A 30 7.10 -17.03 -11.39
C HIS A 30 6.63 -18.01 -10.30
N THR A 31 7.56 -18.86 -9.87
CA THR A 31 7.40 -19.71 -8.69
C THR A 31 8.60 -19.46 -7.80
N SER A 32 8.35 -19.00 -6.58
CA SER A 32 9.40 -18.66 -5.61
C SER A 32 10.27 -19.89 -5.30
N SER A 33 11.57 -19.68 -5.25
CA SER A 33 12.58 -20.69 -4.85
C SER A 33 13.63 -20.05 -3.95
N ASP A 34 14.42 -20.86 -3.25
CA ASP A 34 15.48 -20.33 -2.37
C ASP A 34 16.52 -19.47 -3.12
N ALA A 35 16.77 -19.78 -4.40
CA ALA A 35 17.70 -19.01 -5.25
C ALA A 35 17.06 -17.74 -5.85
N GLN A 36 15.74 -17.74 -6.01
CA GLN A 36 14.98 -16.61 -6.55
C GLN A 36 13.64 -16.48 -5.80
N PRO A 37 13.66 -15.85 -4.61
CA PRO A 37 12.51 -15.85 -3.70
C PRO A 37 11.35 -14.97 -4.16
N TYR A 38 11.59 -14.05 -5.09
CA TYR A 38 10.59 -13.13 -5.64
C TYR A 38 10.85 -12.85 -7.14
N SER A 39 9.81 -12.43 -7.86
CA SER A 39 9.94 -12.07 -9.28
C SER A 39 10.64 -10.72 -9.46
N SER A 40 11.45 -10.55 -10.52
CA SER A 40 12.18 -9.28 -10.77
C SER A 40 11.29 -8.05 -10.95
N ALA A 41 9.98 -8.23 -11.19
CA ALA A 41 9.02 -7.13 -11.19
C ALA A 41 8.96 -6.41 -9.84
N TRP A 42 9.17 -7.14 -8.74
CA TRP A 42 9.18 -6.58 -7.38
C TRP A 42 10.30 -5.57 -7.14
N ASP A 43 11.41 -5.61 -7.89
CA ASP A 43 12.46 -4.59 -7.77
C ASP A 43 11.93 -3.19 -8.10
N TRP A 44 10.96 -3.09 -9.02
CA TRP A 44 10.31 -1.84 -9.37
C TRP A 44 9.06 -1.57 -8.53
N ILE A 45 8.25 -2.61 -8.29
CA ILE A 45 7.01 -2.50 -7.51
C ILE A 45 7.32 -2.06 -6.08
N ASN A 46 8.43 -2.51 -5.47
CA ASN A 46 8.84 -2.07 -4.14
C ASN A 46 8.97 -0.55 -4.04
N TRP A 47 9.63 0.10 -5.01
CA TRP A 47 9.77 1.55 -5.00
C TRP A 47 8.44 2.28 -5.19
N LEU A 48 7.57 1.76 -6.06
CA LEU A 48 6.22 2.31 -6.24
C LEU A 48 5.38 2.16 -4.96
N SER A 49 5.45 1.00 -4.31
CA SER A 49 4.82 0.71 -3.03
C SER A 49 5.29 1.68 -1.95
N VAL A 50 6.60 1.93 -1.81
CA VAL A 50 7.13 2.94 -0.87
C VAL A 50 6.50 4.31 -1.11
N ILE A 51 6.52 4.79 -2.36
CA ILE A 51 6.00 6.11 -2.71
C ILE A 51 4.51 6.20 -2.35
N SER A 52 3.73 5.19 -2.74
CA SER A 52 2.29 5.18 -2.45
C SER A 52 1.97 5.01 -0.96
N ILE A 53 2.76 4.27 -0.19
CA ILE A 53 2.64 4.19 1.28
C ILE A 53 2.87 5.57 1.90
N ILE A 54 3.93 6.28 1.51
CA ILE A 54 4.25 7.61 2.04
C ILE A 54 3.11 8.58 1.72
N LEU A 55 2.69 8.65 0.45
CA LEU A 55 1.57 9.50 0.04
C LEU A 55 0.27 9.10 0.74
N GLY A 56 0.03 7.79 0.86
CA GLY A 56 -1.11 7.20 1.53
C GLY A 56 -1.21 7.63 2.98
N LEU A 57 -0.12 7.49 3.73
CA LEU A 57 -0.01 7.95 5.12
C LEU A 57 -0.24 9.44 5.26
N ILE A 58 0.40 10.28 4.44
CA ILE A 58 0.25 11.74 4.50
C ILE A 58 -1.21 12.15 4.27
N PHE A 59 -1.83 11.70 3.17
CA PHE A 59 -3.17 12.16 2.80
C PHE A 59 -4.28 11.51 3.66
N SER A 60 -4.11 10.27 4.09
CA SER A 60 -5.03 9.65 5.04
C SER A 60 -4.92 10.26 6.44
N TYR A 61 -3.73 10.64 6.90
CA TYR A 61 -3.54 11.39 8.15
C TYR A 61 -4.18 12.77 8.09
N ILE A 62 -4.04 13.49 6.97
CA ILE A 62 -4.71 14.78 6.77
C ILE A 62 -6.24 14.60 6.83
N ARG A 63 -6.78 13.55 6.22
CA ARG A 63 -8.22 13.24 6.29
C ARG A 63 -8.65 12.92 7.72
N MET A 64 -7.92 12.05 8.41
CA MET A 64 -8.19 11.64 9.78
C MET A 64 -8.12 12.81 10.76
N SER A 65 -7.10 13.67 10.67
CA SER A 65 -6.92 14.82 11.56
C SER A 65 -8.01 15.89 11.38
N ARG A 66 -8.67 15.92 10.22
CA ARG A 66 -9.81 16.81 9.94
C ARG A 66 -11.17 16.21 10.31
N ALA A 67 -11.26 14.89 10.47
CA ALA A 67 -12.45 14.21 10.97
C ALA A 67 -12.56 14.41 12.49
N GLY A 68 -12.94 15.62 12.91
CA GLY A 68 -13.16 16.00 14.30
C GLY A 68 -14.47 15.49 14.89
N GLU A 69 -14.84 15.98 16.08
CA GLU A 69 -16.03 15.54 16.83
C GLU A 69 -17.37 15.70 16.09
N SER A 70 -17.43 16.60 15.11
CA SER A 70 -18.62 16.85 14.29
C SER A 70 -18.72 15.99 13.03
N ALA A 71 -17.73 15.12 12.77
CA ALA A 71 -17.78 14.22 11.62
C ALA A 71 -18.89 13.17 11.79
N SER A 72 -19.53 12.79 10.68
CA SER A 72 -20.43 11.63 10.70
C SER A 72 -19.64 10.37 11.10
N GLY A 73 -20.28 9.43 11.80
CA GLY A 73 -19.63 8.18 12.21
C GLY A 73 -19.02 7.41 11.02
N GLN A 74 -19.65 7.48 9.84
CA GLN A 74 -19.13 6.87 8.61
C GLN A 74 -17.82 7.53 8.16
N GLU A 75 -17.74 8.87 8.17
CA GLU A 75 -16.52 9.59 7.77
C GLU A 75 -15.39 9.36 8.77
N PHE A 76 -15.70 9.35 10.07
CA PHE A 76 -14.73 9.02 11.12
C PHE A 76 -14.13 7.63 10.91
N VAL A 77 -14.98 6.61 10.73
CA VAL A 77 -14.51 5.23 10.48
C VAL A 77 -13.71 5.15 9.19
N ALA A 78 -14.19 5.74 8.09
CA ALA A 78 -13.49 5.70 6.81
C ALA A 78 -12.09 6.34 6.87
N ALA A 79 -11.96 7.48 7.54
CA ALA A 79 -10.68 8.18 7.69
C ALA A 79 -9.68 7.39 8.54
N ASN A 80 -10.14 6.82 9.67
CA ASN A 80 -9.32 5.99 10.55
C ASN A 80 -8.90 4.68 9.87
N VAL A 81 -9.83 4.00 9.19
CA VAL A 81 -9.54 2.74 8.46
C VAL A 81 -8.47 2.97 7.39
N LEU A 82 -8.54 4.08 6.65
CA LEU A 82 -7.50 4.39 5.67
C LEU A 82 -6.15 4.65 6.34
N PHE A 83 -6.11 5.50 7.38
CA PHE A 83 -4.84 5.84 8.04
C PHE A 83 -4.18 4.63 8.70
N TYR A 84 -4.92 3.90 9.53
CA TYR A 84 -4.39 2.70 10.18
C TYR A 84 -4.16 1.56 9.20
N GLY A 85 -4.94 1.47 8.12
CA GLY A 85 -4.72 0.53 7.03
C GLY A 85 -3.38 0.79 6.32
N PHE A 86 -3.08 2.05 5.98
CA PHE A 86 -1.78 2.43 5.41
C PHE A 86 -0.63 2.21 6.39
N LEU A 87 -0.83 2.48 7.69
CA LEU A 87 0.18 2.22 8.72
C LEU A 87 0.48 0.72 8.83
N PHE A 88 -0.56 -0.12 8.85
CA PHE A 88 -0.43 -1.56 8.87
C PHE A 88 0.26 -2.09 7.59
N SER A 89 -0.17 -1.60 6.42
CA SER A 89 0.45 -1.93 5.14
C SER A 89 1.93 -1.54 5.09
N ALA A 90 2.30 -0.39 5.66
CA ALA A 90 3.69 0.04 5.78
C ALA A 90 4.52 -0.91 6.64
N ILE A 91 3.99 -1.32 7.81
CA ILE A 91 4.66 -2.27 8.70
C ILE A 91 4.91 -3.59 7.98
N LEU A 92 3.88 -4.17 7.34
CA LEU A 92 4.01 -5.42 6.59
C LEU A 92 5.06 -5.31 5.48
N PHE A 93 4.97 -4.23 4.69
CA PHE A 93 5.87 -4.00 3.56
C PHE A 93 7.33 -3.87 3.99
N PHE A 94 7.63 -2.94 4.90
CA PHE A 94 9.02 -2.69 5.31
C PHE A 94 9.60 -3.86 6.08
N TRP A 95 8.80 -4.54 6.90
CA TRP A 95 9.25 -5.74 7.60
C TRP A 95 9.68 -6.83 6.61
N ASN A 96 8.88 -7.08 5.58
CA ASN A 96 9.18 -8.12 4.60
C ASN A 96 10.32 -7.72 3.64
N TRP A 97 10.32 -6.47 3.19
CA TRP A 97 11.34 -5.97 2.25
C TRP A 97 12.73 -5.92 2.89
N PHE A 98 12.84 -5.46 4.14
CA PHE A 98 14.10 -5.49 4.88
C PHE A 98 14.61 -6.91 5.09
N GLY A 99 13.72 -7.83 5.47
CA GLY A 99 14.08 -9.23 5.57
C GLY A 99 14.68 -9.80 4.28
N ILE A 100 14.13 -9.48 3.11
CA ILE A 100 14.59 -9.99 1.81
C ILE A 100 15.88 -9.32 1.36
N SER A 101 16.02 -8.02 1.58
CA SER A 101 17.22 -7.26 1.20
C SER A 101 18.49 -7.64 1.98
N GLY A 102 18.37 -8.49 3.01
CA GLY A 102 19.45 -8.81 3.93
C GLY A 102 19.72 -7.71 4.97
N ALA A 103 19.13 -6.52 4.81
CA ALA A 103 19.18 -5.46 5.80
C ALA A 103 18.28 -5.83 6.99
N GLY A 104 18.87 -6.35 8.08
CA GLY A 104 18.11 -6.76 9.26
C GLY A 104 17.63 -8.21 9.23
N GLN A 105 18.44 -9.13 8.71
CA GLN A 105 18.20 -10.58 8.85
C GLN A 105 17.97 -10.97 10.32
N ASP A 106 18.67 -10.32 11.26
CA ASP A 106 18.50 -10.53 12.71
C ASP A 106 17.17 -9.97 13.25
N PHE A 107 16.64 -8.91 12.63
CA PHE A 107 15.40 -8.24 13.05
C PHE A 107 14.14 -9.00 12.60
N THR A 108 14.25 -9.81 11.56
CA THR A 108 13.12 -10.41 10.83
C THR A 108 13.20 -11.93 10.77
N ALA A 109 13.87 -12.58 11.73
CA ALA A 109 14.23 -14.00 11.76
C ALA A 109 13.03 -14.97 11.67
N VAL A 110 12.38 -15.04 10.51
CA VAL A 110 11.20 -15.84 10.20
C VAL A 110 11.40 -16.57 8.88
N SER A 111 10.84 -17.78 8.79
CA SER A 111 10.95 -18.66 7.63
C SER A 111 10.38 -18.04 6.35
N ALA A 112 10.81 -18.57 5.20
CA ALA A 112 10.37 -18.14 3.88
C ALA A 112 8.83 -18.23 3.70
N ASP A 113 8.19 -19.23 4.28
CA ASP A 113 6.74 -19.43 4.21
C ASP A 113 5.96 -18.26 4.82
N VAL A 114 6.41 -17.74 5.96
CA VAL A 114 5.75 -16.60 6.63
C VAL A 114 5.92 -15.33 5.79
N ARG A 115 7.10 -15.14 5.18
CA ARG A 115 7.37 -14.00 4.30
C ARG A 115 6.51 -14.02 3.04
N SER A 116 6.28 -15.20 2.46
CA SER A 116 5.37 -15.36 1.33
C SER A 116 3.93 -14.97 1.71
N LEU A 117 3.44 -15.44 2.86
CA LEU A 117 2.10 -15.08 3.35
C LEU A 117 1.93 -13.58 3.58
N VAL A 118 2.97 -12.90 4.07
CA VAL A 118 2.96 -11.45 4.29
C VAL A 118 2.89 -10.68 2.98
N TRP A 119 3.60 -11.13 1.93
CA TRP A 119 3.47 -10.53 0.60
C TRP A 119 2.07 -10.70 0.04
N ILE A 120 1.47 -11.88 0.15
CA ILE A 120 0.09 -12.12 -0.29
C ILE A 120 -0.89 -11.19 0.44
N LEU A 121 -0.72 -10.99 1.75
CA LEU A 121 -1.55 -10.05 2.51
C LEU A 121 -1.34 -8.60 2.06
N PHE A 122 -0.09 -8.21 1.81
CA PHE A 122 0.22 -6.89 1.29
C PHE A 122 -0.41 -6.68 -0.10
N ASP A 123 -0.28 -7.64 -1.00
CA ASP A 123 -0.83 -7.62 -2.36
C ASP A 123 -2.35 -7.50 -2.39
N ALA A 124 -3.03 -8.11 -1.43
CA ALA A 124 -4.48 -7.99 -1.30
C ALA A 124 -4.90 -6.63 -0.72
N LEU A 125 -4.17 -6.13 0.29
CA LEU A 125 -4.56 -4.93 1.04
C LEU A 125 -4.17 -3.64 0.32
N HIS A 126 -2.96 -3.58 -0.21
CA HIS A 126 -2.37 -2.35 -0.69
C HIS A 126 -3.10 -1.74 -1.90
N PRO A 127 -3.53 -2.52 -2.91
CA PRO A 127 -4.39 -2.01 -3.98
C PRO A 127 -5.72 -1.45 -3.49
N LEU A 128 -6.34 -2.08 -2.49
CA LEU A 128 -7.62 -1.64 -1.95
C LEU A 128 -7.47 -0.28 -1.25
N LEU A 129 -6.41 -0.13 -0.43
CA LEU A 129 -6.11 1.13 0.26
C LEU A 129 -5.78 2.25 -0.72
N ASN A 130 -4.89 2.00 -1.69
CA ASN A 130 -4.52 2.95 -2.73
C ASN A 130 -5.72 3.34 -3.61
N GLY A 131 -6.53 2.37 -4.03
CA GLY A 131 -7.73 2.60 -4.82
C GLY A 131 -8.77 3.41 -4.05
N ALA A 132 -9.05 3.07 -2.79
CA ALA A 132 -10.01 3.78 -1.97
C ALA A 132 -9.60 5.23 -1.69
N LEU A 133 -8.35 5.46 -1.27
CA LEU A 133 -7.84 6.81 -1.03
C LEU A 133 -7.73 7.60 -2.33
N GLY A 134 -7.23 7.00 -3.41
CA GLY A 134 -7.13 7.65 -4.71
C GLY A 134 -8.48 8.09 -5.26
N ALA A 135 -9.49 7.22 -5.20
CA ALA A 135 -10.86 7.56 -5.60
C ALA A 135 -11.48 8.65 -4.71
N HIS A 136 -11.13 8.70 -3.42
CA HIS A 136 -11.56 9.79 -2.53
C HIS A 136 -10.90 11.12 -2.90
N LEU A 137 -9.59 11.14 -3.17
CA LEU A 137 -8.87 12.35 -3.58
C LEU A 137 -9.39 12.90 -4.92
N LEU A 138 -9.71 12.03 -5.88
CA LEU A 138 -10.32 12.45 -7.14
C LEU A 138 -11.71 13.07 -6.93
N ARG A 139 -12.56 12.44 -6.11
CA ARG A 139 -13.92 12.94 -5.84
C ARG A 139 -13.92 14.26 -5.09
N SER A 140 -13.10 14.37 -4.04
CA SER A 140 -12.97 15.61 -3.26
C SER A 140 -12.44 16.78 -4.07
N SER A 141 -11.61 16.51 -5.10
CA SER A 141 -11.11 17.54 -6.01
C SER A 141 -12.10 18.06 -7.05
N ALA A 142 -13.24 17.39 -7.22
CA ALA A 142 -14.29 17.78 -8.15
C ALA A 142 -15.46 18.52 -7.47
N SER A 143 -15.50 18.53 -6.14
CA SER A 143 -16.59 19.07 -5.33
C SER A 143 -16.29 20.44 -4.68
N GLU A 144 -15.08 20.98 -4.89
CA GLU A 144 -14.64 22.33 -4.47
C GLU A 144 -14.38 23.19 -5.71
#